data_AF-A0A9J7EVU1-F1
#
_entry.id   AF-A0A9J7EVU1-F1
#
_cell.length_a   1.000
_cell.length_b   1.000
_cell.length_c   1.000
_cell.angle_alpha   90.00
_cell.angle_beta   90.00
_cell.angle_gamma   90.00
#
_symmetry.space_group_name_H-M   'P 1'
#
loop_
_entity.id
_entity.type
_entity.pdbx_description
1 polymer ?
#
loop_
_entity_poly.entity_id
_entity_poly.type
_entity_poly.pdbx_seq_one_letter_code
_entity_poly.pdbx_strand_id
1 'polypeptide(L)'
;MITLRGVILVMLRSAFIVAFLSIPNPIVAFTGFKNWSRRAIYHKIDLCTQACYSQIIPGLYLSNARAAADKNVLRRLNITHVLTIEAHRLPKSTFTDTDISTLFIRAYDTPQTHLLPYFPMANAFIDEGLQKGNVLVHCHFGVSRSATLVIAYIMEKYKLTFEQAFVYVRQRRRFINPNPGFVSQLREYQRLNYDVNGFYRFEAYMNVNARKHKYKIASLAAVVVGILVPLAVLVG
;
A
#
# COMPACT_ATOMS: atom_id res chain seq x y z
N MET A 1 23.16 -22.96 13.53
CA MET A 1 22.92 -21.98 14.62
C MET A 1 24.12 -21.07 14.71
N ILE A 2 24.02 -19.82 14.24
CA ILE A 2 25.15 -18.88 14.29
C ILE A 2 25.12 -18.26 15.69
N THR A 3 26.09 -18.61 16.52
CA THR A 3 26.19 -18.11 17.90
C THR A 3 26.50 -16.61 17.92
N LEU A 4 25.92 -15.87 18.87
CA LEU A 4 26.07 -14.42 19.06
C LEU A 4 27.55 -13.96 19.07
N ARG A 5 28.45 -14.81 19.60
CA ARG A 5 29.91 -14.58 19.59
C ARG A 5 30.53 -14.53 18.19
N GLY A 6 30.02 -15.33 17.24
CA GLY A 6 30.51 -15.36 15.86
C GLY A 6 30.14 -14.10 15.07
N VAL A 7 28.98 -13.51 15.36
CA VAL A 7 28.54 -12.25 14.76
C VAL A 7 29.37 -11.07 15.31
N ILE A 8 29.65 -11.07 16.61
CA ILE A 8 30.47 -10.03 17.27
C ILE A 8 31.92 -10.06 16.75
N LEU A 9 32.50 -11.25 16.52
CA LEU A 9 33.88 -11.38 16.04
C LEU A 9 34.04 -10.92 14.57
N VAL A 10 33.03 -11.13 13.73
CA VAL A 10 32.99 -10.61 12.35
C VAL A 10 32.82 -9.08 12.33
N MET A 11 32.05 -8.53 13.28
CA MET A 11 31.90 -7.08 13.46
C MET A 11 33.19 -6.40 13.95
N LEU A 12 34.01 -7.09 14.74
CA LEU A 12 35.27 -6.56 15.29
C LEU A 12 36.45 -6.53 14.30
N ARG A 13 36.37 -7.25 13.17
CA ARG A 13 37.46 -7.32 12.17
C ARG A 13 37.25 -6.47 10.91
N SER A 14 36.14 -5.75 10.82
CA SER A 14 35.82 -4.96 9.63
C SER A 14 35.97 -3.48 9.96
N ALA A 15 36.42 -2.67 9.00
CA ALA A 15 36.59 -1.20 9.08
C ALA A 15 35.34 -0.38 9.47
N PHE A 16 34.26 -1.06 9.92
CA PHE A 16 32.97 -0.53 10.32
C PHE A 16 32.99 0.15 11.70
N ILE A 17 33.83 -0.30 12.65
CA ILE A 17 33.86 0.29 14.01
C ILE A 17 34.41 1.72 13.99
N VAL A 18 35.40 1.98 13.14
CA VAL A 18 36.02 3.32 13.04
C VAL A 18 35.04 4.33 12.42
N ALA A 19 34.16 3.89 11.52
CA ALA A 19 33.12 4.74 10.94
C ALA A 19 31.94 4.99 11.89
N PHE A 20 31.56 4.02 12.73
CA PHE A 20 30.39 4.15 13.63
C PHE A 20 30.66 5.10 14.82
N LEU A 21 31.91 5.18 15.28
CA LEU A 21 32.33 6.09 16.36
C LEU A 21 32.58 7.54 15.88
N SER A 22 32.53 7.78 14.57
CA SER A 22 32.77 9.10 13.96
C SER A 22 31.49 9.80 13.48
N ILE A 23 30.31 9.20 13.67
CA ILE A 23 29.02 9.77 13.25
C ILE A 23 28.34 10.43 14.46
N PRO A 24 28.10 11.76 14.44
CA PRO A 24 27.66 12.51 15.63
C PRO A 24 26.21 12.23 16.08
N ASN A 25 25.50 11.29 15.45
CA ASN A 25 24.11 10.99 15.82
C ASN A 25 23.72 9.51 15.56
N PRO A 26 23.42 8.71 16.61
CA PRO A 26 23.12 7.29 16.48
C PRO A 26 21.83 7.00 15.69
N ILE A 27 20.89 7.96 15.62
CA ILE A 27 19.65 7.83 14.84
C ILE A 27 19.95 7.87 13.33
N VAL A 28 20.93 8.68 12.91
CA VAL A 28 21.39 8.76 11.52
C VAL A 28 22.15 7.51 11.13
N ALA A 29 22.94 6.94 12.05
CA ALA A 29 23.63 5.67 11.83
C ALA A 29 22.64 4.50 11.69
N PHE A 30 21.57 4.47 12.50
CA PHE A 30 20.55 3.41 12.44
C PHE A 30 19.65 3.51 11.20
N THR A 31 19.26 4.73 10.81
CA THR A 31 18.53 4.97 9.55
C THR A 31 19.43 4.70 8.33
N GLY A 32 20.71 5.06 8.39
CA GLY A 32 21.73 4.71 7.41
C GLY A 32 21.91 3.20 7.27
N PHE A 33 21.94 2.46 8.38
CA PHE A 33 22.02 0.99 8.38
C PHE A 33 20.77 0.33 7.80
N LYS A 34 19.56 0.85 8.11
CA LYS A 34 18.30 0.37 7.51
C LYS A 34 18.20 0.68 6.02
N ASN A 35 18.74 1.82 5.59
CA ASN A 35 18.79 2.20 4.17
C ASN A 35 19.84 1.39 3.42
N TRP A 36 21.01 1.16 4.02
CA TRP A 36 22.07 0.31 3.49
C TRP A 36 21.64 -1.15 3.40
N SER A 37 20.97 -1.70 4.41
CA SER A 37 20.45 -3.07 4.40
C SER A 37 19.36 -3.25 3.33
N ARG A 38 18.46 -2.28 3.18
CA ARG A 38 17.52 -2.22 2.06
C ARG A 38 18.27 -2.21 0.73
N ARG A 39 19.23 -1.29 0.55
CA ARG A 39 20.00 -1.15 -0.70
C ARG A 39 20.75 -2.44 -1.06
N ALA A 40 21.35 -3.10 -0.08
CA ALA A 40 22.04 -4.38 -0.26
C ALA A 40 21.07 -5.53 -0.61
N ILE A 41 19.87 -5.56 0.00
CA ILE A 41 18.80 -6.52 -0.36
C ILE A 41 18.30 -6.25 -1.79
N TYR A 42 18.06 -4.98 -2.14
CA TYR A 42 17.63 -4.56 -3.48
C TYR A 42 18.71 -4.76 -4.56
N HIS A 43 20.00 -4.77 -4.21
CA HIS A 43 21.09 -5.06 -5.14
C HIS A 43 21.25 -6.57 -5.44
N LYS A 44 20.79 -7.43 -4.52
CA LYS A 44 20.86 -8.90 -4.67
C LYS A 44 19.67 -9.51 -5.39
N ILE A 45 18.58 -8.78 -5.48
CA ILE A 45 17.39 -9.14 -6.25
C ILE A 45 17.45 -8.27 -7.50
N ASP A 46 17.43 -8.86 -8.69
CA ASP A 46 17.52 -8.17 -9.99
C ASP A 46 16.25 -7.32 -10.27
N LEU A 47 16.00 -6.31 -9.42
CA LEU A 47 14.69 -5.70 -9.20
C LEU A 47 14.31 -4.66 -10.26
N CYS A 48 15.25 -4.26 -11.11
CA CYS A 48 15.05 -3.12 -12.02
C CYS A 48 15.53 -3.33 -13.47
N THR A 49 16.36 -4.33 -13.75
CA THR A 49 16.94 -4.48 -15.10
C THR A 49 16.00 -5.28 -16.03
N GLN A 50 15.25 -6.23 -15.47
CA GLN A 50 14.45 -7.18 -16.26
C GLN A 50 12.95 -7.12 -15.95
N ALA A 51 12.15 -7.54 -16.94
CA ALA A 51 10.73 -7.78 -16.76
C ALA A 51 10.54 -8.93 -15.75
N CYS A 52 9.88 -8.66 -14.62
CA CYS A 52 9.68 -9.65 -13.56
C CYS A 52 8.22 -9.70 -13.13
N TYR A 53 7.67 -10.91 -13.09
CA TYR A 53 6.30 -11.21 -12.67
C TYR A 53 6.24 -12.54 -11.92
N SER A 54 5.18 -12.75 -11.15
CA SER A 54 4.93 -13.98 -10.41
C SER A 54 3.44 -14.28 -10.45
N GLN A 55 3.07 -15.52 -10.77
CA GLN A 55 1.69 -15.95 -10.67
C GLN A 55 1.33 -16.20 -9.20
N ILE A 56 0.26 -15.56 -8.74
CA ILE A 56 -0.18 -15.61 -7.34
C ILE A 56 -1.26 -16.69 -7.16
N ILE A 57 -2.26 -16.65 -8.03
CA ILE A 57 -3.24 -17.73 -8.21
C ILE A 57 -3.41 -17.93 -9.72
N PRO A 58 -4.02 -19.02 -10.19
CA PRO A 58 -4.35 -19.17 -11.61
C PRO A 58 -4.99 -17.90 -12.17
N GLY A 59 -4.43 -17.38 -13.26
CA GLY A 59 -4.84 -16.13 -13.91
C GLY A 59 -4.42 -14.81 -13.27
N LEU A 60 -4.00 -14.76 -12.00
CA LEU A 60 -3.58 -13.51 -11.33
C LEU A 60 -2.06 -13.40 -11.23
N TYR A 61 -1.50 -12.33 -11.80
CA TYR A 61 -0.07 -12.06 -11.82
C TYR A 61 0.27 -10.75 -11.11
N LEU A 62 1.37 -10.76 -10.34
CA LEU A 62 1.95 -9.59 -9.69
C LEU A 62 3.30 -9.27 -10.32
N SER A 63 3.51 -8.03 -10.78
CA SER A 63 4.71 -7.67 -11.55
C SER A 63 5.26 -6.27 -11.27
N ASN A 64 6.44 -6.00 -11.87
CA ASN A 64 7.01 -4.66 -11.98
C ASN A 64 6.51 -3.92 -13.23
N ALA A 65 6.79 -2.62 -13.32
CA ALA A 65 6.35 -1.80 -14.45
C ALA A 65 6.94 -2.26 -15.79
N ARG A 66 8.17 -2.79 -15.79
CA ARG A 66 8.84 -3.28 -17.00
C ARG A 66 8.11 -4.48 -17.62
N ALA A 67 7.66 -5.43 -16.80
CA ALA A 67 6.84 -6.55 -17.27
C ALA A 67 5.45 -6.11 -17.74
N ALA A 68 4.84 -5.13 -17.07
CA ALA A 68 3.54 -4.61 -17.48
C ALA A 68 3.58 -3.78 -18.77
N ALA A 69 4.74 -3.21 -19.10
CA ALA A 69 4.97 -2.48 -20.34
C ALA A 69 5.44 -3.37 -21.52
N ASP A 70 5.75 -4.64 -21.27
CA ASP A 70 6.30 -5.55 -22.29
C ASP A 70 5.18 -6.32 -23.00
N LYS A 71 4.92 -5.97 -24.27
CA LYS A 71 3.89 -6.62 -25.10
C LYS A 71 4.10 -8.14 -25.24
N ASN A 72 5.34 -8.62 -25.22
CA ASN A 72 5.63 -10.05 -25.32
C ASN A 72 5.24 -10.78 -24.03
N VAL A 73 5.46 -10.14 -22.87
CA VAL A 73 4.99 -10.67 -21.58
C VAL A 73 3.47 -10.70 -21.54
N LEU A 74 2.81 -9.61 -21.92
CA LEU A 74 1.34 -9.53 -21.92
C LEU A 74 0.72 -10.62 -22.81
N ARG A 75 1.24 -10.80 -24.04
CA ARG A 75 0.77 -11.85 -24.96
C ARG A 75 1.06 -13.26 -24.43
N ARG A 76 2.28 -13.54 -23.98
CA ARG A 76 2.67 -14.87 -23.48
C ARG A 76 1.80 -15.32 -22.30
N LEU A 77 1.44 -14.38 -21.44
CA LEU A 77 0.61 -14.65 -20.27
C LEU A 77 -0.88 -14.49 -20.56
N ASN A 78 -1.30 -14.26 -21.81
CA ASN A 78 -2.70 -14.01 -22.19
C ASN A 78 -3.40 -12.97 -21.28
N ILE A 79 -2.69 -11.87 -20.97
CA ILE A 79 -3.23 -10.82 -20.11
C ILE A 79 -4.36 -10.09 -20.84
N THR A 80 -5.52 -10.01 -20.20
CA THR A 80 -6.69 -9.27 -20.67
C THR A 80 -6.97 -8.05 -19.80
N HIS A 81 -6.46 -8.02 -18.56
CA HIS A 81 -6.69 -6.94 -17.61
C HIS A 81 -5.39 -6.48 -16.97
N VAL A 82 -5.15 -5.17 -16.94
CA VAL A 82 -3.98 -4.57 -16.28
C VAL A 82 -4.42 -3.55 -15.23
N LEU A 83 -4.06 -3.81 -13.98
CA LEU A 83 -4.25 -2.88 -12.86
C LEU A 83 -2.92 -2.19 -12.54
N THR A 84 -2.83 -0.91 -12.86
CA THR A 84 -1.69 -0.05 -12.57
C THR A 84 -1.92 0.73 -11.27
N ILE A 85 -1.05 0.56 -10.27
CA ILE A 85 -1.00 1.42 -9.08
C ILE A 85 0.36 2.13 -8.97
N GLU A 86 0.40 3.38 -9.42
CA GLU A 86 1.62 4.19 -9.55
C GLU A 86 1.28 5.70 -9.52
N ALA A 87 2.28 6.58 -9.38
CA ALA A 87 2.13 8.02 -9.60
C ALA A 87 1.77 8.37 -11.07
N HIS A 88 2.23 7.57 -12.04
CA HIS A 88 2.03 7.78 -13.47
C HIS A 88 1.47 6.53 -14.17
N ARG A 89 0.58 6.74 -15.15
CA ARG A 89 0.10 5.66 -16.03
C ARG A 89 1.22 5.15 -16.91
N LEU A 90 1.09 3.89 -17.32
CA LEU A 90 1.82 3.39 -18.47
C LEU A 90 1.45 4.20 -19.74
N PRO A 91 2.37 4.38 -20.69
CA PRO A 91 2.09 5.04 -21.95
C PRO A 91 0.91 4.38 -22.67
N LYS A 92 0.01 5.17 -23.28
CA LYS A 92 -1.15 4.64 -24.02
C LYS A 92 -0.75 3.65 -25.13
N SER A 93 0.41 3.88 -25.76
CA SER A 93 1.02 3.01 -26.78
C SER A 93 1.29 1.57 -26.32
N THR A 94 1.36 1.34 -25.01
CA THR A 94 1.53 0.01 -24.42
C THR A 94 0.38 -0.93 -24.79
N PHE A 95 -0.85 -0.40 -24.82
CA PHE A 95 -2.08 -1.18 -25.00
C PHE A 95 -2.75 -0.91 -26.36
N THR A 96 -2.15 -0.08 -27.21
CA THR A 96 -2.62 0.09 -28.60
C THR A 96 -2.60 -1.26 -29.32
N ASP A 97 -3.68 -1.53 -30.05
CA ASP A 97 -3.94 -2.77 -30.79
C ASP A 97 -4.09 -4.01 -29.90
N THR A 98 -4.58 -3.82 -28.66
CA THR A 98 -4.89 -4.92 -27.74
C THR A 98 -6.27 -4.73 -27.13
N ASP A 99 -6.97 -5.83 -26.84
CA ASP A 99 -8.26 -5.83 -26.12
C ASP A 99 -8.05 -5.82 -24.59
N ILE A 100 -7.00 -5.14 -24.12
CA ILE A 100 -6.64 -5.11 -22.70
C ILE A 100 -7.46 -4.03 -21.99
N SER A 101 -8.25 -4.45 -21.00
CA SER A 101 -8.94 -3.56 -20.07
C SER A 101 -7.97 -3.04 -19.01
N THR A 102 -8.02 -1.75 -18.70
CA THR A 102 -7.07 -1.13 -17.76
C THR A 102 -7.76 -0.41 -16.62
N LEU A 103 -7.27 -0.61 -15.39
CA LEU A 103 -7.60 0.19 -14.22
C LEU A 103 -6.32 0.91 -13.73
N PHE A 104 -6.43 2.21 -13.45
CA PHE A 104 -5.33 2.99 -12.90
C PHE A 104 -5.73 3.63 -11.58
N ILE A 105 -4.88 3.43 -10.57
CA ILE A 105 -5.00 4.00 -9.24
C ILE A 105 -3.76 4.85 -9.00
N ARG A 106 -3.94 6.17 -8.83
CA ARG A 106 -2.81 7.07 -8.61
C ARG A 106 -2.30 6.93 -7.17
N ALA A 107 -1.21 6.19 -7.04
CA ALA A 107 -0.53 5.68 -5.85
C ALA A 107 0.90 6.17 -5.58
N TYR A 108 1.21 6.91 -4.51
CA TYR A 108 2.61 7.03 -4.04
C TYR A 108 2.95 5.88 -3.07
N ASP A 109 4.21 5.43 -3.03
CA ASP A 109 4.65 4.39 -2.10
C ASP A 109 5.10 4.99 -0.76
N THR A 110 4.17 5.68 -0.09
CA THR A 110 4.41 6.29 1.21
C THR A 110 3.46 5.72 2.26
N PRO A 111 3.88 5.61 3.54
CA PRO A 111 2.99 5.15 4.62
C PRO A 111 1.73 6.01 4.81
N GLN A 112 1.76 7.26 4.37
CA GLN A 112 0.64 8.20 4.45
C GLN A 112 -0.40 8.01 3.33
N THR A 113 -0.04 7.29 2.27
CA THR A 113 -0.96 7.07 1.15
C THR A 113 -2.11 6.15 1.58
N HIS A 114 -3.34 6.58 1.32
CA HIS A 114 -4.55 5.86 1.73
C HIS A 114 -5.04 4.96 0.57
N LEU A 115 -4.82 3.65 0.68
CA LEU A 115 -5.24 2.63 -0.28
C LEU A 115 -6.50 1.86 0.11
N LEU A 116 -6.85 1.84 1.39
CA LEU A 116 -8.03 1.13 1.90
C LEU A 116 -9.33 1.40 1.11
N PRO A 117 -9.68 2.66 0.73
CA PRO A 117 -10.89 2.93 -0.05
C PRO A 117 -10.88 2.30 -1.44
N TYR A 118 -9.70 1.98 -1.97
CA TYR A 118 -9.55 1.44 -3.31
C TYR A 118 -9.59 -0.09 -3.36
N PHE A 119 -9.55 -0.78 -2.22
CA PHE A 119 -9.56 -2.25 -2.19
C PHE A 119 -10.82 -2.85 -2.85
N PRO A 120 -12.06 -2.40 -2.58
CA PRO A 120 -13.24 -2.98 -3.22
C PRO A 120 -13.23 -2.83 -4.74
N MET A 121 -12.85 -1.65 -5.24
CA MET A 121 -12.75 -1.38 -6.68
C MET A 121 -11.64 -2.22 -7.34
N ALA A 122 -10.48 -2.36 -6.69
CA ALA A 122 -9.39 -3.19 -7.19
C ALA A 122 -9.80 -4.67 -7.23
N ASN A 123 -10.48 -5.16 -6.19
CA ASN A 123 -10.93 -6.54 -6.09
C ASN A 123 -11.97 -6.88 -7.16
N ALA A 124 -12.96 -5.99 -7.36
CA ALA A 124 -13.95 -6.14 -8.42
C ALA A 124 -13.31 -6.22 -9.82
N PHE A 125 -12.33 -5.36 -10.10
CA PHE A 125 -11.60 -5.39 -11.37
C PHE A 125 -10.79 -6.69 -11.55
N ILE A 126 -10.18 -7.20 -10.47
CA ILE A 126 -9.47 -8.47 -10.51
C ILE A 126 -10.44 -9.64 -10.75
N ASP A 127 -11.60 -9.67 -10.07
CA ASP A 127 -12.59 -10.73 -10.26
C ASP A 127 -13.18 -10.72 -11.67
N GLU A 128 -13.55 -9.54 -12.20
CA GLU A 128 -14.00 -9.40 -13.59
C GLU A 128 -12.95 -9.95 -14.56
N GLY A 129 -11.69 -9.56 -14.34
CA GLY A 129 -10.61 -9.97 -15.22
C GLY A 129 -10.35 -11.48 -15.18
N LEU A 130 -10.45 -12.12 -14.01
CA LEU A 130 -10.29 -13.56 -13.85
C LEU A 130 -11.45 -14.37 -14.44
N GLN A 131 -12.63 -13.78 -14.64
CA GLN A 131 -13.72 -14.42 -15.37
C GLN A 131 -13.50 -14.40 -16.88
N LYS A 132 -12.77 -13.40 -17.39
CA LYS A 132 -12.54 -13.17 -18.82
C LYS A 132 -11.17 -13.66 -19.32
N GLY A 133 -10.20 -13.82 -18.43
CA GLY A 133 -8.83 -14.21 -18.77
C GLY A 133 -7.86 -13.96 -17.62
N ASN A 134 -6.69 -13.39 -17.93
CA ASN A 134 -5.64 -13.19 -16.95
C ASN A 134 -5.46 -11.71 -16.58
N VAL A 135 -5.17 -11.47 -15.30
CA VAL A 135 -5.02 -10.14 -14.69
C VAL A 135 -3.57 -9.92 -14.28
N LEU A 136 -3.02 -8.77 -14.66
CA LEU A 136 -1.70 -8.32 -14.24
C LEU A 136 -1.83 -7.09 -13.34
N VAL A 137 -1.45 -7.22 -12.07
CA VAL A 137 -1.41 -6.12 -11.10
C VAL A 137 0.03 -5.67 -10.93
N HIS A 138 0.32 -4.39 -11.15
CA HIS A 138 1.69 -3.88 -11.07
C HIS A 138 1.79 -2.49 -10.44
N CYS A 139 2.99 -2.20 -9.95
CA CYS A 139 3.42 -0.85 -9.60
C CYS A 139 4.80 -0.62 -10.24
N HIS A 140 5.63 0.27 -9.68
CA HIS A 140 6.98 0.47 -10.19
C HIS A 140 7.87 -0.78 -10.04
N PHE A 141 8.10 -1.26 -8.81
CA PHE A 141 8.96 -2.43 -8.54
C PHE A 141 8.20 -3.76 -8.34
N GLY A 142 6.88 -3.72 -8.20
CA GLY A 142 6.10 -4.91 -7.82
C GLY A 142 6.43 -5.42 -6.41
N VAL A 143 6.71 -4.50 -5.47
CA VAL A 143 7.17 -4.81 -4.10
C VAL A 143 6.14 -4.42 -3.04
N SER A 144 5.63 -3.18 -3.12
CA SER A 144 4.81 -2.57 -2.06
C SER A 144 3.38 -2.32 -2.54
N ARG A 145 3.09 -1.20 -3.23
CA ARG A 145 1.74 -0.81 -3.71
C ARG A 145 0.93 -1.92 -4.36
N SER A 146 1.45 -2.56 -5.41
CA SER A 146 0.72 -3.63 -6.10
C SER A 146 0.63 -4.91 -5.28
N ALA A 147 1.64 -5.20 -4.46
CA ALA A 147 1.57 -6.32 -3.53
C ALA A 147 0.47 -6.10 -2.47
N THR A 148 0.28 -4.87 -2.00
CA THR A 148 -0.81 -4.50 -1.09
C THR A 148 -2.16 -4.83 -1.68
N LEU A 149 -2.44 -4.41 -2.92
CA LEU A 149 -3.73 -4.70 -3.57
C LEU A 149 -3.94 -6.21 -3.77
N VAL A 150 -2.90 -6.93 -4.20
CA VAL A 150 -2.97 -8.38 -4.35
C VAL A 150 -3.19 -9.09 -3.01
N ILE A 151 -2.54 -8.65 -1.94
CA ILE A 151 -2.77 -9.21 -0.60
C ILE A 151 -4.22 -8.94 -0.15
N ALA A 152 -4.72 -7.70 -0.31
CA ALA A 152 -6.11 -7.36 0.01
C ALA A 152 -7.10 -8.26 -0.74
N TYR A 153 -6.86 -8.51 -2.02
CA TYR A 153 -7.65 -9.41 -2.83
C TYR A 153 -7.65 -10.85 -2.30
N ILE A 154 -6.46 -11.40 -2.00
CA ILE A 154 -6.32 -12.76 -1.46
C ILE A 154 -6.99 -12.88 -0.07
N MET A 155 -6.89 -11.84 0.77
CA MET A 155 -7.56 -11.79 2.06
C MET A 155 -9.09 -11.88 1.90
N GLU A 156 -9.68 -11.02 1.06
CA GLU A 156 -11.13 -10.98 0.89
C GLU A 156 -11.67 -12.23 0.19
N LYS A 157 -11.01 -12.70 -0.87
CA LYS A 157 -11.44 -13.84 -1.68
C LYS A 157 -11.46 -15.15 -0.90
N TYR A 158 -10.44 -15.38 -0.08
CA TYR A 158 -10.28 -16.63 0.66
C TYR A 158 -10.59 -16.48 2.16
N LYS A 159 -11.08 -15.31 2.58
CA LYS A 159 -11.36 -14.95 3.98
C LYS A 159 -10.16 -15.23 4.91
N LEU A 160 -8.97 -14.90 4.41
CA LEU A 160 -7.71 -15.10 5.13
C LEU A 160 -7.33 -13.88 5.95
N THR A 161 -6.71 -14.12 7.10
CA THR A 161 -6.04 -13.05 7.85
C THR A 161 -4.93 -12.39 7.03
N PHE A 162 -4.54 -11.17 7.39
CA PHE A 162 -3.40 -10.48 6.79
C PHE A 162 -2.14 -11.35 6.84
N GLU A 163 -1.81 -11.95 7.98
CA GLU A 163 -0.62 -12.78 8.16
C GLU A 163 -0.63 -13.98 7.20
N GLN A 164 -1.77 -14.67 7.06
CA GLN A 164 -1.92 -15.80 6.13
C GLN A 164 -1.78 -15.37 4.66
N ALA A 165 -2.49 -14.32 4.26
CA ALA A 165 -2.44 -13.83 2.88
C ALA A 165 -1.06 -13.27 2.52
N PHE A 166 -0.42 -12.54 3.43
CA PHE A 166 0.94 -12.04 3.24
C PHE A 166 1.94 -13.18 3.01
N VAL A 167 1.89 -14.23 3.85
CA VAL A 167 2.74 -15.42 3.67
C VAL A 167 2.45 -16.11 2.34
N TYR A 168 1.18 -16.27 1.97
CA TYR A 168 0.77 -16.91 0.72
C TYR A 168 1.33 -16.21 -0.52
N VAL A 169 1.20 -14.87 -0.59
CA VAL A 169 1.71 -14.06 -1.70
C VAL A 169 3.24 -14.05 -1.68
N ARG A 170 3.85 -13.96 -0.49
CA ARG A 170 5.32 -13.93 -0.34
C ARG A 170 5.99 -15.23 -0.76
N GLN A 171 5.35 -16.38 -0.54
CA GLN A 171 5.88 -17.66 -1.03
C GLN A 171 6.02 -17.70 -2.56
N ARG A 172 5.16 -16.96 -3.28
CA ARG A 172 5.16 -16.88 -4.75
C ARG A 172 5.99 -15.71 -5.29
N ARG A 173 6.12 -14.64 -4.50
CA ARG A 173 6.99 -13.49 -4.79
C ARG A 173 7.75 -13.08 -3.54
N ARG A 174 8.93 -13.69 -3.33
CA ARG A 174 9.72 -13.66 -2.08
C ARG A 174 10.05 -12.28 -1.54
N PHE A 175 10.12 -11.28 -2.42
CA PHE A 175 10.58 -9.93 -2.13
C PHE A 175 9.45 -8.91 -1.99
N ILE A 176 8.17 -9.33 -1.95
CA ILE A 176 7.12 -8.40 -1.56
C ILE A 176 7.41 -7.84 -0.17
N ASN A 177 7.15 -6.55 -0.02
CA ASN A 177 7.38 -5.81 1.20
C ASN A 177 6.53 -4.53 1.19
N PRO A 178 5.19 -4.63 1.39
CA PRO A 178 4.35 -3.47 1.60
C PRO A 178 4.93 -2.56 2.67
N ASN A 179 4.84 -1.25 2.45
CA ASN A 179 5.30 -0.30 3.45
C ASN A 179 4.44 -0.40 4.74
N PRO A 180 4.92 0.06 5.91
CA PRO A 180 4.21 -0.09 7.17
C PRO A 180 2.80 0.50 7.20
N GLY A 181 2.56 1.62 6.51
CA GLY A 181 1.23 2.23 6.43
C GLY A 181 0.24 1.37 5.65
N PHE A 182 0.70 0.70 4.60
CA PHE A 182 -0.11 -0.27 3.86
C PHE A 182 -0.37 -1.55 4.67
N VAL A 183 0.61 -2.02 5.45
CA VAL A 183 0.41 -3.14 6.38
C VAL A 183 -0.68 -2.81 7.40
N SER A 184 -0.66 -1.61 7.99
CA SER A 184 -1.71 -1.16 8.90
C SER A 184 -3.09 -1.15 8.24
N GLN A 185 -3.18 -0.67 6.99
CA GLN A 185 -4.43 -0.65 6.24
C GLN A 185 -4.94 -2.06 5.88
N LEU A 186 -4.07 -3.03 5.59
CA LEU A 186 -4.48 -4.42 5.37
C LEU A 186 -5.04 -5.06 6.64
N ARG A 187 -4.44 -4.80 7.80
CA ARG A 187 -4.98 -5.26 9.09
C ARG A 187 -6.31 -4.58 9.42
N GLU A 188 -6.42 -3.29 9.11
CA GLU A 188 -7.68 -2.56 9.25
C GLU A 188 -8.76 -3.16 8.35
N TYR A 189 -8.42 -3.52 7.12
CA TYR A 189 -9.34 -4.17 6.19
C TYR A 189 -9.91 -5.49 6.75
N GLN A 190 -9.07 -6.31 7.39
CA GLN A 190 -9.52 -7.49 8.13
C GLN A 190 -10.43 -7.12 9.30
N ARG A 191 -10.09 -6.08 10.08
CA ARG A 191 -10.90 -5.61 11.22
C ARG A 191 -12.30 -5.15 10.78
N LEU A 192 -12.39 -4.55 9.60
CA LEU A 192 -13.66 -4.16 8.97
C LEU A 192 -14.42 -5.33 8.35
N ASN A 193 -13.94 -6.57 8.52
CA ASN A 193 -14.51 -7.76 7.90
C ASN A 193 -14.68 -7.60 6.38
N TYR A 194 -13.73 -6.91 5.76
CA TYR A 194 -13.71 -6.57 4.33
C TYR A 194 -14.82 -5.60 3.86
N ASP A 195 -15.68 -5.09 4.75
CA ASP A 195 -16.71 -4.09 4.41
C ASP A 195 -16.19 -2.65 4.61
N VAL A 196 -15.47 -2.17 3.59
CA VAL A 196 -14.93 -0.81 3.56
C VAL A 196 -16.00 0.25 3.28
N ASN A 197 -16.99 -0.10 2.44
CA ASN A 197 -18.04 0.83 2.05
C ASN A 197 -18.97 1.16 3.23
N GLY A 198 -19.33 0.14 4.02
CA GLY A 198 -20.09 0.33 5.26
C GLY A 198 -19.37 1.25 6.24
N PHE A 199 -18.06 1.06 6.39
CA PHE A 199 -17.23 1.91 7.26
C PHE A 199 -17.24 3.38 6.83
N TYR A 200 -16.94 3.69 5.56
CA TYR A 200 -16.94 5.08 5.10
C TYR A 200 -18.33 5.72 5.13
N ARG A 201 -19.40 4.94 4.88
CA ARG A 201 -20.77 5.45 5.00
C ARG A 201 -21.09 5.81 6.45
N PHE A 202 -20.69 4.98 7.40
CA PHE A 202 -20.84 5.25 8.83
C PHE A 202 -19.99 6.45 9.27
N GLU A 203 -18.72 6.53 8.85
CA GLU A 203 -17.83 7.65 9.14
C GLU A 203 -18.40 8.97 8.59
N ALA A 204 -18.89 8.96 7.35
CA ALA A 204 -19.56 10.11 6.75
C ALA A 204 -20.80 10.54 7.55
N TYR A 205 -21.63 9.59 7.99
CA TYR A 205 -22.79 9.85 8.84
C TYR A 205 -22.39 10.50 10.18
N MET A 206 -21.39 9.94 10.85
CA MET A 206 -20.88 10.49 12.12
C MET A 206 -20.31 11.89 11.94
N ASN A 207 -19.57 12.15 10.85
CA ASN A 207 -19.01 13.47 10.56
C ASN A 207 -20.08 14.53 10.24
N VAL A 208 -21.18 14.15 9.57
CA VAL A 208 -22.32 15.04 9.36
C VAL A 208 -23.00 15.37 10.69
N ASN A 209 -23.22 14.36 11.53
CA ASN A 209 -23.86 14.55 12.83
C ASN A 209 -23.00 15.35 13.81
N ALA A 210 -21.70 15.10 13.88
CA ALA A 210 -20.77 15.87 14.70
C ALA A 210 -20.78 17.36 14.30
N ARG A 211 -20.78 17.66 13.00
CA ARG A 211 -20.95 19.02 12.49
C ARG A 211 -22.29 19.61 12.89
N LYS A 212 -23.39 18.88 12.73
CA LYS A 212 -24.75 19.33 13.13
C LYS A 212 -24.82 19.71 14.62
N HIS A 213 -24.19 18.93 15.50
CA HIS A 213 -24.13 19.23 16.93
C HIS A 213 -23.21 20.42 17.22
N LYS A 214 -22.05 20.52 16.56
CA LYS A 214 -21.15 21.67 16.68
C LYS A 214 -21.84 22.99 16.31
N TYR A 215 -22.62 23.01 15.21
CA TYR A 215 -23.40 24.19 14.82
C TYR A 215 -24.54 24.51 15.80
N LYS A 216 -25.20 23.51 16.38
CA LYS A 216 -26.21 23.73 17.44
C LYS A 216 -25.60 24.38 18.68
N ILE A 217 -24.44 23.90 19.14
CA ILE A 217 -23.75 24.46 20.32
C ILE A 217 -23.28 25.90 20.03
N ALA A 218 -22.69 26.15 18.86
CA ALA A 218 -22.27 27.49 18.47
C ALA A 218 -23.45 28.48 18.37
N SER A 219 -24.59 28.02 17.83
CA SER A 219 -25.83 28.81 17.75
C SER A 219 -26.39 29.14 19.14
N LEU A 220 -26.48 28.15 20.04
CA LEU A 220 -26.93 28.37 21.41
C LEU A 220 -26.01 29.34 22.17
N ALA A 221 -24.69 29.17 22.05
CA ALA A 221 -23.72 30.07 22.65
C ALA A 221 -23.86 31.51 22.15
N ALA A 222 -24.08 31.70 20.84
CA ALA A 222 -24.30 33.02 20.25
C ALA A 222 -25.60 33.68 20.76
N VAL A 223 -26.69 32.91 20.91
CA VAL A 223 -27.95 33.40 21.49
C VAL A 223 -27.78 33.78 22.96
N VAL A 224 -27.10 32.95 23.74
CA VAL A 224 -26.84 33.20 25.17
C VAL A 224 -25.97 34.45 25.34
N VAL A 225 -24.89 34.60 24.58
CA VAL A 225 -24.04 35.79 24.62
C VAL A 225 -24.82 37.03 24.15
N GLY A 226 -25.58 36.92 23.06
CA GLY A 226 -26.38 38.01 22.53
C GLY A 226 -27.51 38.49 23.44
N ILE A 227 -28.02 37.63 24.34
CA ILE A 227 -29.06 37.99 25.32
C ILE A 227 -28.45 38.45 26.65
N LEU A 228 -27.41 37.78 27.15
CA LEU A 228 -26.83 38.07 28.46
C LEU A 228 -25.97 39.34 28.47
N VAL A 229 -25.25 39.65 27.39
CA VAL A 229 -24.40 40.84 27.32
C VAL A 229 -25.22 42.14 27.39
N PRO A 230 -26.35 42.30 26.66
CA PRO A 230 -27.21 43.48 26.81
C PRO A 230 -27.88 43.58 28.18
N LEU A 231 -28.30 42.44 28.77
CA LEU A 231 -28.91 42.42 30.10
C LEU A 231 -27.92 42.84 31.20
N ALA A 232 -26.65 42.45 31.10
CA ALA A 232 -25.62 42.89 32.04
C ALA A 232 -25.31 44.40 31.95
N VAL A 233 -25.52 45.01 30.78
CA VAL A 233 -25.34 46.46 30.54
C VAL A 233 -26.55 47.29 31.00
N LEU A 234 -27.73 46.68 31.11
CA LEU A 234 -28.97 47.35 31.55
C LEU A 234 -29.18 47.33 33.07
N VAL A 235 -28.46 46.47 33.80
CA VAL A 235 -28.64 46.25 35.25
C VAL A 235 -27.43 46.74 36.07
N GLY A 236 -26.35 47.18 35.41
CA GLY A 236 -25.19 47.84 36.04
C GLY A 236 -25.14 49.32 35.69
#